data_AF-A0A3D3MKS4-F1
#
_entry.id   AF-A0A3D3MKS4-F1
#
_cell.length_a   1.000
_cell.length_b   1.000
_cell.length_c   1.000
_cell.angle_alpha   90.00
_cell.angle_beta   90.00
_cell.angle_gamma   90.00
#
_symmetry.space_group_name_H-M   'P 1'
#
loop_
_entity.id
_entity.type
_entity.pdbx_description
1 polymer ?
#
loop_
_entity_poly.entity_id
_entity_poly.type
_entity_poly.pdbx_seq_one_letter_code
_entity_poly.pdbx_strand_id
1 'polypeptide(L)'
;MSNFDETLVLLKEKKDPKSFIMDFNEKLRSVVVLLEKDKDEIIVFNDTQNEEEKEYVELGESTTDEQVVDLICSWKGLGLLLYRHPDFRFQIGINYLTWDDQSLHGFVISFSDKDLAFEGTDKQKELILKIAQFIDYEYIVGDIGNVSKNYISMGKSLEEIKEHIMNHSFTIDSRTW
;
A
#
# COMPACT_ATOMS: atom_id res chain seq x y z
N MET A 1 -6.96 15.94 -10.41
CA MET A 1 -5.93 15.00 -9.91
C MET A 1 -6.01 15.07 -8.40
N SER A 2 -6.43 13.97 -7.78
CA SER A 2 -6.33 13.85 -6.32
C SER A 2 -4.85 13.60 -6.06
N ASN A 3 -4.19 14.53 -5.40
CA ASN A 3 -2.85 14.28 -4.89
C ASN A 3 -2.98 13.34 -3.69
N PHE A 4 -2.00 12.46 -3.51
CA PHE A 4 -1.93 11.53 -2.40
C PHE A 4 -0.55 11.64 -1.74
N ASP A 5 -0.52 11.61 -0.41
CA ASP A 5 0.70 11.35 0.35
C ASP A 5 0.87 9.84 0.46
N GLU A 6 2.04 9.38 0.07
CA GLU A 6 2.36 7.97 -0.09
C GLU A 6 3.49 7.57 0.84
N THR A 7 3.31 6.42 1.48
CA THR A 7 4.31 5.79 2.35
C THR A 7 4.63 4.39 1.84
N LEU A 8 5.88 4.19 1.45
CA LEU A 8 6.42 2.88 1.07
C LEU A 8 6.81 2.09 2.31
N VAL A 9 6.35 0.85 2.38
CA VAL A 9 6.81 -0.19 3.30
C VAL A 9 7.51 -1.26 2.49
N LEU A 10 8.82 -1.42 2.69
CA LEU A 10 9.59 -2.55 2.16
C LEU A 10 9.69 -3.63 3.24
N LEU A 11 9.28 -4.84 2.90
CA LEU A 11 9.32 -5.98 3.81
C LEU A 11 10.77 -6.44 4.01
N LYS A 12 11.08 -6.90 5.23
CA LYS A 12 12.41 -7.42 5.55
C LYS A 12 12.77 -8.67 4.74
N GLU A 13 11.76 -9.49 4.45
CA GLU A 13 11.86 -10.68 3.64
C GLU A 13 10.65 -10.74 2.72
N LYS A 14 10.86 -11.20 1.48
CA LYS A 14 9.77 -11.44 0.54
C LYS A 14 8.78 -12.47 1.10
N LYS A 15 7.49 -12.26 0.85
CA LYS A 15 6.40 -13.07 1.40
C LYS A 15 5.56 -13.70 0.30
N ASP A 16 4.91 -14.81 0.64
CA ASP A 16 3.80 -15.35 -0.15
C ASP A 16 2.65 -14.33 -0.15
N PRO A 17 2.18 -13.85 -1.32
CA PRO A 17 1.19 -12.77 -1.38
C PRO A 17 -0.11 -13.11 -0.65
N LYS A 18 -0.71 -14.28 -0.94
CA LYS A 18 -2.02 -14.64 -0.40
C LYS A 18 -1.97 -14.78 1.12
N SER A 19 -1.00 -15.53 1.64
CA SER A 19 -0.85 -15.75 3.09
C SER A 19 -0.58 -14.44 3.82
N PHE A 20 0.27 -13.57 3.26
CA PHE A 20 0.56 -12.27 3.84
C PHE A 20 -0.67 -11.36 3.87
N ILE A 21 -1.35 -11.18 2.73
CA ILE A 21 -2.48 -10.23 2.63
C ILE A 21 -3.64 -10.68 3.52
N MET A 22 -3.91 -11.98 3.63
CA MET A 22 -4.94 -12.50 4.55
C MET A 22 -4.63 -12.15 6.02
N ASP A 23 -3.43 -12.49 6.50
CA ASP A 23 -2.99 -12.18 7.86
C ASP A 23 -2.93 -10.67 8.10
N PHE A 24 -2.46 -9.91 7.12
CA PHE A 24 -2.37 -8.46 7.21
C PHE A 24 -3.75 -7.81 7.31
N ASN A 25 -4.74 -8.26 6.54
CA ASN A 25 -6.13 -7.80 6.65
C ASN A 25 -6.73 -8.07 8.04
N GLU A 26 -6.42 -9.21 8.66
CA GLU A 26 -6.83 -9.49 10.04
C GLU A 26 -6.21 -8.50 11.03
N LYS A 27 -4.93 -8.19 10.87
CA LYS A 27 -4.23 -7.22 11.73
C LYS A 27 -4.72 -5.79 11.51
N LEU A 28 -4.98 -5.39 10.27
CA LEU A 28 -5.56 -4.08 9.92
C LEU A 28 -6.92 -3.86 10.60
N ARG A 29 -7.77 -4.89 10.66
CA ARG A 29 -9.05 -4.83 11.40
C ARG A 29 -8.88 -4.50 12.88
N SER A 30 -7.80 -4.96 13.51
CA SER A 30 -7.53 -4.68 14.93
C SER A 30 -7.29 -3.20 15.23
N VAL A 31 -6.92 -2.42 14.21
CA VAL A 31 -6.78 -0.95 14.26
C VAL A 31 -7.86 -0.25 13.44
N VAL A 32 -8.97 -0.92 13.17
CA VAL A 32 -10.17 -0.36 12.50
C VAL A 32 -9.88 0.12 11.06
N VAL A 33 -8.85 -0.42 10.42
CA VAL A 33 -8.66 -0.32 8.97
C VAL A 33 -9.42 -1.48 8.34
N LEU A 34 -10.53 -1.17 7.70
CA LEU A 34 -11.45 -2.16 7.16
C LEU A 34 -11.37 -2.17 5.64
N LEU A 35 -11.35 -3.37 5.05
CA LEU A 35 -11.49 -3.50 3.61
C LEU A 35 -12.83 -2.90 3.20
N GLU A 36 -12.74 -1.97 2.27
CA GLU A 36 -13.85 -1.27 1.65
C GLU A 36 -14.64 -2.29 0.81
N LYS A 37 -15.98 -2.22 0.77
CA LYS A 37 -16.85 -3.07 -0.08
C LYS A 37 -18.19 -2.44 -0.53
N ASP A 38 -18.34 -1.13 -0.40
CA ASP A 38 -19.53 -0.43 -0.88
C ASP A 38 -19.69 -0.61 -2.41
N LYS A 39 -20.92 -0.48 -2.90
CA LYS A 39 -21.23 -0.85 -4.31
C LYS A 39 -20.30 -0.12 -5.29
N ASP A 40 -19.73 -0.89 -6.21
CA ASP A 40 -18.84 -0.46 -7.29
C ASP A 40 -17.38 -0.20 -6.88
N GLU A 41 -16.87 -1.01 -5.96
CA GLU A 41 -15.47 -0.91 -5.55
C GLU A 41 -14.48 -1.59 -6.47
N ILE A 42 -13.34 -0.95 -6.67
CA ILE A 42 -12.43 -1.26 -7.76
C ILE A 42 -11.13 -1.86 -7.21
N ILE A 43 -10.81 -3.09 -7.62
CA ILE A 43 -9.44 -3.62 -7.56
C ILE A 43 -8.71 -3.14 -8.82
N VAL A 44 -7.63 -2.40 -8.65
CA VAL A 44 -6.74 -1.98 -9.75
C VAL A 44 -5.50 -2.86 -9.72
N PHE A 45 -5.15 -3.49 -10.84
CA PHE A 45 -3.97 -4.34 -10.93
C PHE A 45 -2.75 -3.52 -11.36
N ASN A 46 -1.57 -3.87 -10.86
CA ASN A 46 -0.32 -3.33 -11.41
C ASN A 46 0.08 -4.11 -12.66
N ASP A 47 0.84 -3.47 -13.54
CA ASP A 47 1.46 -4.15 -14.66
C ASP A 47 2.47 -5.19 -14.18
N THR A 48 2.62 -6.25 -14.95
CA THR A 48 3.69 -7.23 -14.72
C THR A 48 5.05 -6.67 -15.13
N GLN A 49 6.13 -7.37 -14.77
CA GLN A 49 7.49 -7.02 -15.21
C GLN A 49 7.69 -7.06 -16.73
N ASN A 50 6.79 -7.73 -17.46
CA ASN A 50 6.77 -7.73 -18.93
C ASN A 50 5.71 -6.79 -19.54
N GLU A 51 5.25 -5.80 -18.78
CA GLU A 51 4.30 -4.76 -19.23
C GLU A 51 2.94 -5.33 -19.69
N GLU A 52 2.54 -6.51 -19.16
CA GLU A 52 1.16 -6.97 -19.33
C GLU A 52 0.26 -6.22 -18.36
N GLU A 53 -0.82 -5.64 -18.89
CA GLU A 53 -1.84 -4.93 -18.13
C GLU A 53 -3.04 -5.85 -17.85
N LYS A 54 -3.70 -5.64 -16.72
CA LYS A 54 -4.98 -6.30 -16.41
C LYS A 54 -6.03 -5.27 -16.02
N GLU A 55 -7.18 -5.38 -16.67
CA GLU A 55 -8.35 -4.55 -16.39
C GLU A 55 -8.77 -4.65 -14.92
N TYR A 56 -9.25 -3.54 -14.39
CA TYR A 56 -9.74 -3.48 -13.03
C TYR A 56 -10.97 -4.37 -12.83
N VAL A 57 -11.24 -4.75 -11.59
CA VAL A 57 -12.41 -5.57 -11.23
C VAL A 57 -13.29 -4.81 -10.25
N GLU A 58 -14.58 -4.71 -10.58
CA GLU A 58 -15.60 -4.19 -9.66
C GLU A 58 -16.06 -5.29 -8.70
N LEU A 59 -16.20 -4.93 -7.43
CA LEU A 59 -16.62 -5.80 -6.34
C LEU A 59 -18.10 -5.63 -6.06
N GLY A 60 -18.78 -6.74 -5.75
CA GLY A 60 -20.13 -6.71 -5.23
C GLY A 60 -20.15 -6.72 -3.70
N GLU A 61 -21.22 -6.22 -3.09
CA GLU A 61 -21.39 -6.18 -1.62
C GLU A 61 -21.22 -7.54 -0.92
N SER A 62 -21.49 -8.63 -1.64
CA SER A 62 -21.39 -9.99 -1.12
C SER A 62 -20.00 -10.61 -1.22
N THR A 63 -19.02 -9.91 -1.83
CA THR A 63 -17.68 -10.44 -2.01
C THR A 63 -16.96 -10.56 -0.67
N THR A 64 -16.49 -11.76 -0.34
CA THR A 64 -15.76 -12.02 0.92
C THR A 64 -14.33 -11.50 0.85
N ASP A 65 -13.67 -11.30 2.00
CA ASP A 65 -12.26 -10.87 2.02
C ASP A 65 -11.38 -11.89 1.29
N GLU A 66 -11.62 -13.18 1.50
CA GLU A 66 -10.89 -14.25 0.83
C GLU A 66 -11.04 -14.15 -0.69
N GLN A 67 -12.24 -13.86 -1.19
CA GLN A 67 -12.46 -13.66 -2.63
C GLN A 67 -11.71 -12.42 -3.16
N VAL A 68 -11.68 -11.32 -2.40
CA VAL A 68 -10.89 -10.14 -2.78
C VAL A 68 -9.40 -10.48 -2.83
N VAL A 69 -8.89 -11.21 -1.84
CA VAL A 69 -7.49 -11.63 -1.80
C VAL A 69 -7.17 -12.60 -2.93
N ASP A 70 -8.07 -13.53 -3.24
CA ASP A 70 -7.92 -14.43 -4.40
C ASP A 70 -7.90 -13.66 -5.72
N LEU A 71 -8.74 -12.64 -5.87
CA LEU A 71 -8.76 -11.81 -7.06
C LEU A 71 -7.46 -11.05 -7.25
N ILE A 72 -6.95 -10.36 -6.23
CA ILE A 72 -5.67 -9.64 -6.35
C ILE A 72 -4.50 -10.60 -6.58
N CYS A 73 -4.48 -11.76 -5.90
CA CYS A 73 -3.42 -12.77 -6.06
C CYS A 73 -3.55 -13.59 -7.36
N SER A 74 -4.68 -13.48 -8.08
CA SER A 74 -4.82 -14.08 -9.42
C SER A 74 -3.99 -13.36 -10.48
N TRP A 75 -3.41 -12.20 -10.14
CA TRP A 75 -2.52 -11.45 -11.00
C TRP A 75 -1.11 -11.37 -10.43
N LYS A 76 -0.13 -11.55 -11.30
CA LYS A 76 1.29 -11.58 -10.89
C LYS A 76 1.78 -10.25 -10.35
N GLY A 77 1.41 -9.15 -11.03
CA GLY A 77 1.75 -7.78 -10.62
C GLY A 77 1.06 -7.32 -9.32
N LEU A 78 0.10 -8.12 -8.81
CA LEU A 78 -0.77 -7.73 -7.69
C LEU A 78 -1.52 -6.43 -8.01
N GLY A 79 -1.70 -5.54 -7.03
CA GLY A 79 -2.48 -4.32 -7.24
C GLY A 79 -2.86 -3.55 -5.98
N LEU A 80 -3.75 -2.59 -6.18
CA LEU A 80 -4.32 -1.71 -5.19
C LEU A 80 -5.62 -2.29 -4.62
N LEU A 81 -5.70 -2.30 -3.29
CA LEU A 81 -6.95 -2.47 -2.54
C LEU A 81 -7.28 -1.18 -1.77
N LEU A 82 -8.57 -0.90 -1.62
CA LEU A 82 -9.08 0.26 -0.89
C LEU A 82 -9.58 -0.14 0.50
N TYR A 83 -9.39 0.75 1.46
CA TYR A 83 -9.76 0.56 2.85
C TYR A 83 -10.43 1.81 3.42
N ARG A 84 -11.26 1.64 4.44
CA ARG A 84 -11.82 2.73 5.26
C ARG A 84 -11.23 2.70 6.66
N HIS A 85 -11.07 3.87 7.26
CA HIS A 85 -10.75 4.04 8.66
C HIS A 85 -11.50 5.27 9.20
N PRO A 86 -12.12 5.22 10.40
CA PRO A 86 -13.03 6.27 10.88
C PRO A 86 -12.39 7.66 11.05
N ASP A 87 -11.06 7.71 11.21
CA ASP A 87 -10.33 8.98 11.31
C ASP A 87 -10.11 9.69 9.97
N PHE A 88 -10.41 9.03 8.84
CA PHE A 88 -10.23 9.55 7.49
C PHE A 88 -11.57 9.58 6.76
N ARG A 89 -11.83 10.65 6.00
CA ARG A 89 -13.10 10.80 5.26
C ARG A 89 -13.05 10.09 3.92
N PHE A 90 -11.86 9.94 3.35
CA PHE A 90 -11.62 9.26 2.10
C PHE A 90 -10.97 7.89 2.34
N GLN A 91 -11.00 7.06 1.30
CA GLN A 91 -10.42 5.74 1.32
C GLN A 91 -8.89 5.82 1.42
N ILE A 92 -8.32 4.87 2.15
CA ILE A 92 -6.88 4.60 2.23
C ILE A 92 -6.57 3.55 1.18
N GLY A 93 -5.61 3.84 0.30
CA GLY A 93 -5.12 2.86 -0.68
C GLY A 93 -3.97 2.06 -0.12
N ILE A 94 -3.94 0.74 -0.36
CA ILE A 94 -2.75 -0.09 -0.17
C ILE A 94 -2.43 -0.79 -1.49
N ASN A 95 -1.34 -0.35 -2.14
CA ASN A 95 -0.83 -0.96 -3.36
C ASN A 95 0.22 -2.01 -3.03
N TYR A 96 -0.08 -3.28 -3.28
CA TYR A 96 0.80 -4.42 -3.03
C TYR A 96 1.79 -4.60 -4.18
N LEU A 97 3.08 -4.67 -3.86
CA LEU A 97 4.16 -4.56 -4.84
C LEU A 97 5.00 -5.83 -4.97
N THR A 98 5.32 -6.13 -6.22
CA THR A 98 6.24 -7.18 -6.63
C THR A 98 7.30 -6.62 -7.57
N TRP A 99 8.51 -7.16 -7.48
CA TRP A 99 9.61 -6.91 -8.43
C TRP A 99 10.05 -8.19 -9.16
N ASP A 100 9.37 -9.32 -8.93
CA ASP A 100 9.67 -10.61 -9.56
C ASP A 100 8.42 -11.33 -10.10
N ASP A 101 7.26 -10.68 -10.07
CA ASP A 101 5.95 -11.24 -10.47
C ASP A 101 5.52 -12.49 -9.69
N GLN A 102 6.14 -12.77 -8.54
CA GLN A 102 5.91 -13.99 -7.77
C GLN A 102 5.71 -13.72 -6.28
N SER A 103 6.54 -12.85 -5.69
CA SER A 103 6.64 -12.63 -4.26
C SER A 103 6.23 -11.21 -3.90
N LEU A 104 5.56 -11.04 -2.77
CA LEU A 104 5.31 -9.72 -2.22
C LEU A 104 6.59 -9.19 -1.57
N HIS A 105 7.05 -8.03 -2.02
CA HIS A 105 8.26 -7.38 -1.51
C HIS A 105 7.97 -6.18 -0.61
N GLY A 106 6.82 -5.57 -0.78
CA GLY A 106 6.44 -4.34 -0.11
C GLY A 106 5.06 -3.90 -0.53
N PHE A 107 4.64 -2.75 0.00
CA PHE A 107 3.42 -2.10 -0.42
C PHE A 107 3.51 -0.60 -0.16
N VAL A 108 2.69 0.17 -0.87
CA VAL A 108 2.56 1.62 -0.67
C VAL A 108 1.20 1.90 -0.05
N ILE A 109 1.18 2.67 1.03
CA ILE A 109 -0.04 3.18 1.66
C ILE A 109 -0.25 4.61 1.18
N SER A 110 -1.41 4.90 0.60
CA SER A 110 -1.75 6.21 0.04
C SER A 110 -2.91 6.83 0.80
N PHE A 111 -2.77 8.10 1.19
CA PHE A 111 -3.79 8.89 1.86
C PHE A 111 -4.20 10.08 1.00
N SER A 112 -5.49 10.39 0.98
CA SER A 112 -6.01 11.56 0.27
C SER A 112 -5.44 12.86 0.84
N ASP A 113 -4.82 13.70 0.02
CA ASP A 113 -4.32 15.02 0.45
C ASP A 113 -5.41 15.88 1.09
N LYS A 114 -6.68 15.67 0.70
CA LYS A 114 -7.81 16.37 1.32
C LYS A 114 -7.94 16.00 2.80
N ASP A 115 -7.82 14.73 3.15
CA ASP A 115 -7.87 14.32 4.56
C ASP A 115 -6.69 14.91 5.32
N LEU A 116 -5.49 14.90 4.75
CA LEU A 116 -4.30 15.44 5.41
C LEU A 116 -4.38 16.97 5.59
N ALA A 117 -5.00 17.68 4.66
CA ALA A 117 -5.24 19.12 4.79
C ALA A 117 -6.25 19.46 5.90
N PHE A 118 -7.24 18.59 6.17
CA PHE A 118 -8.26 18.83 7.19
C PHE A 118 -7.85 18.32 8.57
N GLU A 119 -7.25 17.14 8.64
CA GLU A 119 -7.01 16.40 9.86
C GLU A 119 -5.53 16.47 10.32
N GLY A 120 -4.64 16.96 9.46
CA GLY A 120 -3.19 17.02 9.69
C GLY A 120 -2.47 15.70 9.39
N THR A 121 -1.14 15.74 9.36
CA THR A 121 -0.28 14.56 9.08
C THR A 121 0.00 13.70 10.31
N ASP A 122 -0.39 14.13 11.51
CA ASP A 122 -0.15 13.39 12.75
C ASP A 122 -0.94 12.08 12.77
N LYS A 123 -2.22 12.09 12.38
CA LYS A 123 -3.06 10.88 12.32
C LYS A 123 -2.54 9.86 11.30
N GLN A 124 -2.05 10.33 10.16
CA GLN A 124 -1.40 9.50 9.16
C GLN A 124 -0.19 8.79 9.77
N LYS A 125 0.72 9.55 10.40
CA LYS A 125 1.92 9.01 11.06
C LYS A 125 1.56 8.00 12.14
N GLU A 126 0.57 8.31 12.98
CA GLU A 126 0.10 7.39 14.02
C GLU A 126 -0.42 6.08 13.44
N LEU A 127 -1.21 6.13 12.35
CA LEU A 127 -1.70 4.93 11.70
C LEU A 127 -0.57 4.13 11.05
N ILE A 128 0.37 4.78 10.36
CA ILE A 128 1.57 4.13 9.80
C ILE A 128 2.37 3.43 10.90
N LEU A 129 2.60 4.07 12.04
CA LEU A 129 3.32 3.48 13.16
C LEU A 129 2.59 2.27 13.77
N LYS A 130 1.25 2.31 13.84
CA LYS A 130 0.44 1.15 14.26
C LYS A 130 0.57 0.00 13.26
N ILE A 131 0.47 0.29 11.97
CA ILE A 131 0.64 -0.71 10.90
C ILE A 131 2.04 -1.33 10.94
N ALA A 132 3.07 -0.52 11.20
CA ALA A 132 4.45 -0.99 11.31
C ALA A 132 4.65 -2.04 12.40
N GLN A 133 3.84 -2.02 13.48
CA GLN A 133 3.91 -3.02 14.56
C GLN A 133 3.44 -4.43 14.13
N PHE A 134 2.79 -4.55 12.98
CA PHE A 134 2.21 -5.80 12.49
C PHE A 134 3.09 -6.57 11.53
N ILE A 135 4.21 -5.97 11.10
CA ILE A 135 4.98 -6.39 9.94
C ILE A 135 6.47 -6.29 10.23
N ASP A 136 7.23 -7.29 9.79
CA ASP A 136 8.69 -7.19 9.72
C ASP A 136 9.10 -6.42 8.45
N TYR A 137 9.58 -5.20 8.63
CA TYR A 137 10.00 -4.32 7.54
C TYR A 137 11.53 -4.12 7.51
N GLU A 138 12.05 -3.86 6.32
CA GLU A 138 13.40 -3.35 6.11
C GLU A 138 13.41 -1.82 6.20
N TYR A 139 12.46 -1.17 5.51
CA TYR A 139 12.31 0.28 5.49
C TYR A 139 10.82 0.67 5.47
N ILE A 140 10.50 1.75 6.17
CA ILE A 140 9.27 2.52 6.01
C ILE A 140 9.67 3.96 5.75
N VAL A 141 9.28 4.48 4.59
CA VAL A 141 9.57 5.86 4.16
C VAL A 141 8.32 6.53 3.57
N GLY A 142 8.02 7.74 4.01
CA GLY A 142 6.84 8.52 3.59
C GLY A 142 7.19 9.77 2.81
N ASP A 143 6.17 10.45 2.29
CA ASP A 143 6.31 11.58 1.35
C ASP A 143 7.04 11.14 0.06
N ILE A 144 6.62 10.01 -0.52
CA ILE A 144 7.24 9.44 -1.72
C ILE A 144 6.40 9.60 -3.00
N GLY A 145 5.30 10.36 -2.94
CA GLY A 145 4.40 10.56 -4.08
C GLY A 145 5.03 11.34 -5.23
N ASN A 146 4.43 11.28 -6.42
CA ASN A 146 4.99 11.82 -7.68
C ASN A 146 5.24 13.33 -7.72
N VAL A 147 4.59 14.10 -6.84
CA VAL A 147 4.82 15.55 -6.67
C VAL A 147 5.84 15.88 -5.60
N SER A 148 6.31 14.88 -4.84
CA SER A 148 7.31 15.05 -3.79
C SER A 148 8.72 15.18 -4.38
N LYS A 149 9.58 15.89 -3.64
CA LYS A 149 11.02 15.92 -3.90
C LYS A 149 11.69 14.57 -3.63
N ASN A 150 11.06 13.74 -2.80
CA ASN A 150 11.52 12.41 -2.44
C ASN A 150 10.77 11.32 -3.23
N TYR A 151 10.23 11.67 -4.41
CA TYR A 151 9.49 10.73 -5.25
C TYR A 151 10.29 9.46 -5.51
N ILE A 152 9.66 8.32 -5.21
CA ILE A 152 10.18 7.00 -5.57
C ILE A 152 9.29 6.43 -6.66
N SER A 153 9.86 6.17 -7.83
CA SER A 153 9.17 5.46 -8.90
C SER A 153 9.19 3.96 -8.63
N MET A 154 8.01 3.36 -8.45
CA MET A 154 7.87 1.91 -8.23
C MET A 154 8.26 1.07 -9.46
N GLY A 155 8.40 1.67 -10.64
CA GLY A 155 8.90 1.01 -11.85
C GLY A 155 10.42 0.81 -11.89
N LYS A 156 11.17 1.37 -10.93
CA LYS A 156 12.62 1.11 -10.80
C LYS A 156 12.88 -0.24 -10.16
N SER A 157 14.09 -0.77 -10.33
CA SER A 157 14.50 -1.98 -9.62
C SER A 157 14.50 -1.78 -8.10
N LEU A 158 14.32 -2.89 -7.37
CA LEU A 158 14.30 -2.85 -5.91
C LEU A 158 15.63 -2.32 -5.35
N GLU A 159 16.76 -2.65 -5.98
CA GLU A 159 18.08 -2.16 -5.63
C GLU A 159 18.21 -0.64 -5.77
N GLU A 160 17.74 -0.08 -6.89
CA GLU A 160 17.73 1.37 -7.10
C GLU A 160 16.85 2.11 -6.09
N ILE A 161 15.71 1.51 -5.72
CA ILE A 161 14.82 2.06 -4.69
C ILE A 161 15.52 2.07 -3.33
N LYS A 162 16.16 0.96 -2.95
CA LYS A 162 16.92 0.88 -1.69
C LYS A 162 18.07 1.88 -1.65
N GLU A 163 18.81 2.02 -2.74
CA GLU A 163 19.87 3.03 -2.85
C GLU A 163 19.31 4.44 -2.71
N HIS A 164 18.18 4.73 -3.36
CA HIS A 164 17.51 6.02 -3.22
C HIS A 164 17.14 6.30 -1.76
N ILE A 165 16.53 5.33 -1.06
CA ILE A 165 16.19 5.43 0.36
C ILE A 165 17.43 5.79 1.16
N MET A 166 18.53 5.05 0.99
CA MET A 166 19.77 5.27 1.74
C MET A 166 20.39 6.65 1.54
N ASN A 167 20.17 7.28 0.39
CA ASN A 167 20.76 8.57 0.04
C ASN A 167 19.87 9.79 0.32
N HIS A 168 18.62 9.60 0.77
CA HIS A 168 17.66 10.67 1.02
C HIS A 168 17.13 10.64 2.45
N SER A 169 16.50 11.73 2.89
CA SER A 169 15.80 11.83 4.18
C SER A 169 14.32 12.06 3.93
N PHE A 170 13.48 11.36 4.67
CA PHE A 170 12.03 11.33 4.44
C PHE A 170 11.26 11.92 5.61
N THR A 171 10.01 12.33 5.35
CA THR A 171 9.12 12.90 6.37
C THR A 171 8.70 11.85 7.40
N ILE A 172 8.47 10.62 6.93
CA ILE A 172 8.38 9.42 7.75
C ILE A 172 9.62 8.60 7.40
N ASP A 173 10.43 8.24 8.38
CA ASP A 173 11.69 7.54 8.14
C ASP A 173 12.05 6.57 9.27
N SER A 174 11.77 5.29 9.03
CA SER A 174 12.02 4.21 9.99
C SER A 174 13.47 4.06 10.46
N ARG A 175 14.44 4.58 9.71
CA ARG A 175 15.85 4.54 10.09
C ARG A 175 16.17 5.45 11.28
N THR A 176 15.22 6.31 11.64
CA THR A 176 15.34 7.31 12.71
C THR A 176 14.32 7.16 13.83
N TRP A 177 13.52 6.09 13.83
CA TRP A 177 12.53 5.81 14.87
C TRP A 177 13.16 5.34 16.18
#